data_AF-A0A956Z446-F1
#
_entry.id   AF-A0A956Z446-F1
#
_cell.length_a   1.000
_cell.length_b   1.000
_cell.length_c   1.000
_cell.angle_alpha   90.00
_cell.angle_beta   90.00
_cell.angle_gamma   90.00
#
_symmetry.space_group_name_H-M   'P 1'
#
loop_
_entity.id
_entity.type
_entity.pdbx_description
1 polymer ?
#
loop_
_entity_poly.entity_id
_entity_poly.type
_entity_poly.pdbx_seq_one_letter_code
_entity_poly.pdbx_strand_id
1 'polypeptide(L)' 'TLAPLGGAWWPLEIVPDWMRTIGHISPVAWAMDSYSSLIFHGGGLADVLLPLGVLAALTIVFFLLGVVRFRIE' A
#
# COMPACT_ATOMS: atom_id res chain seq x y z
N THR A 1 10.25 -9.91 5.71
CA THR A 1 8.94 -9.77 6.38
C THR A 1 8.60 -8.29 6.53
N LEU A 2 7.84 -7.71 5.58
CA LEU A 2 7.54 -6.26 5.53
C LEU A 2 6.40 -5.81 6.47
N ALA A 3 5.81 -6.75 7.23
CA ALA A 3 4.65 -6.53 8.08
C ALA A 3 4.79 -5.39 9.14
N PRO A 4 5.94 -5.18 9.79
CA PRO A 4 6.08 -4.10 10.78
C PRO A 4 6.09 -2.70 10.16
N LEU A 5 6.62 -2.58 8.93
CA LEU A 5 6.81 -1.29 8.25
C LEU A 5 5.54 -0.81 7.52
N GLY A 6 4.65 -1.74 7.18
CA GLY A 6 3.43 -1.45 6.44
C GLY A 6 2.21 -1.07 7.28
N GLY A 7 2.36 -0.89 8.60
CA GLY A 7 1.22 -0.61 9.48
C GLY A 7 0.34 -1.82 9.81
N ALA A 8 0.78 -3.05 9.52
CA ALA A 8 0.05 -4.27 9.87
C ALA A 8 0.21 -4.68 11.35
N TRP A 9 1.20 -4.11 12.06
CA TRP A 9 1.40 -4.31 13.50
C TRP A 9 0.85 -3.16 14.36
N TRP A 10 0.87 -1.93 13.84
CA TRP A 10 0.32 -0.76 14.53
C TRP A 10 -0.30 0.23 13.52
N PRO A 11 -1.44 0.87 13.85
CA PRO A 11 -2.05 1.89 13.00
C PRO A 11 -1.05 3.00 12.73
N LEU A 12 -0.83 3.33 11.45
CA LEU A 12 0.08 4.40 11.00
C LEU A 12 -0.29 5.79 11.56
N GLU A 13 -1.49 5.92 12.14
CA GLU A 13 -1.99 7.12 12.84
C GLU A 13 -1.29 7.39 14.18
N ILE A 14 -0.72 6.37 14.83
CA ILE A 14 -0.05 6.48 16.14
C ILE A 14 1.47 6.64 15.98
N VAL A 15 1.96 6.48 14.74
CA VAL A 15 3.38 6.42 14.41
C VAL A 15 3.86 7.79 13.94
N PRO A 16 5.07 8.26 14.30
CA PRO A 16 5.60 9.54 13.86
C PRO A 16 5.66 9.68 12.32
N ASP A 17 5.44 10.90 11.81
CA ASP A 17 5.25 11.20 10.38
C ASP A 17 6.33 10.63 9.46
N TRP A 18 7.59 10.63 9.89
CA TRP A 18 8.71 10.09 9.11
C TRP A 18 8.56 8.59 8.83
N MET A 19 8.01 7.83 9.78
CA MET A 19 7.80 6.40 9.67
C MET A 19 6.53 6.10 8.86
N ARG A 20 5.54 7.01 8.87
CA ARG A 20 4.42 6.98 7.92
C ARG A 20 4.92 7.17 6.50
N THR A 21 5.81 8.12 6.24
CA THR A 21 6.40 8.33 4.90
C THR A 21 7.20 7.12 4.42
N ILE A 22 8.02 6.52 5.29
CA ILE A 22 8.79 5.30 4.95
C ILE A 22 7.85 4.10 4.72
N GLY A 23 6.77 3.99 5.51
CA GLY A 23 5.77 2.93 5.35
C GLY A 23 5.09 2.94 3.98
N HIS A 24 4.82 4.12 3.42
CA HIS A 24 4.21 4.30 2.09
C HIS A 24 5.11 3.88 0.91
N ILE A 25 6.38 3.53 1.16
CA ILE A 25 7.21 2.85 0.16
C ILE A 25 6.74 1.39 -0.01
N SER A 26 6.16 0.80 1.04
CA SER A 26 5.63 -0.55 0.99
C SER A 26 4.17 -0.55 0.50
N PRO A 27 3.77 -1.53 -0.33
CA PRO A 27 2.37 -1.67 -0.75
C PRO A 27 1.44 -2.01 0.42
N VAL A 28 1.98 -2.48 1.54
CA VAL A 28 1.23 -2.84 2.74
C VAL A 28 0.63 -1.61 3.41
N ALA A 29 1.34 -0.47 3.43
CA ALA A 29 0.83 0.77 4.03
C ALA A 29 -0.40 1.31 3.29
N TRP A 30 -0.39 1.31 1.96
CA TRP A 30 -1.53 1.74 1.15
C TRP A 30 -2.77 0.85 1.35
N ALA A 31 -2.57 -0.44 1.59
CA ALA A 31 -3.66 -1.37 1.91
C ALA A 31 -4.25 -1.11 3.30
N MET A 32 -3.41 -0.82 4.30
CA MET A 32 -3.87 -0.49 5.65
C MET A 32 -4.56 0.87 5.72
N ASP A 33 -4.10 1.86 4.96
CA ASP A 33 -4.72 3.20 4.87
C ASP A 33 -6.14 3.11 4.26
N SER A 34 -6.30 2.27 3.22
CA SER A 34 -7.60 1.93 2.64
C SER A 34 -8.56 1.30 3.66
N TYR A 35 -8.06 0.33 4.42
CA TYR A 35 -8.83 -0.38 5.44
C TYR A 35 -9.24 0.56 6.58
N SER A 36 -8.31 1.41 7.04
CA SER A 36 -8.60 2.38 8.11
C SER A 36 -9.62 3.43 7.69
N SER A 37 -9.50 3.92 6.45
CA SER A 37 -10.43 4.90 5.89
C SER A 37 -11.85 4.34 5.77
N LEU A 38 -12.01 3.09 5.33
CA LEU A 38 -13.31 2.44 5.21
C LEU A 38 -13.95 2.08 6.55
N ILE A 39 -13.17 1.61 7.52
CA ILE A 39 -13.70 1.02 8.76
C ILE A 39 -13.77 2.01 9.90
N PHE A 40 -12.72 2.81 10.11
CA PHE A 40 -12.65 3.73 11.24
C PHE A 40 -13.17 5.13 10.90
N HIS A 41 -12.98 5.59 9.67
CA HIS A 41 -13.37 6.93 9.26
C HIS A 41 -14.73 7.00 8.56
N GLY A 42 -15.37 5.87 8.29
CA GLY A 42 -16.63 5.81 7.55
C GLY A 42 -16.52 6.34 6.12
N GLY A 43 -15.31 6.33 5.56
CA GLY A 43 -15.00 6.83 4.23
C GLY A 43 -15.68 6.02 3.13
N GLY A 44 -15.97 6.69 2.02
CA GLY A 44 -16.60 6.07 0.85
C GLY A 44 -15.58 5.50 -0.13
N LEU A 45 -16.07 4.96 -1.26
CA LEU A 45 -15.19 4.47 -2.33
C LEU A 45 -14.19 5.54 -2.81
N ALA A 46 -14.59 6.82 -2.80
CA ALA A 46 -13.76 7.96 -3.21
C ALA A 46 -12.44 8.06 -2.42
N ASP A 47 -12.46 7.72 -1.12
CA ASP A 47 -11.29 7.82 -0.23
C ASP A 47 -10.27 6.70 -0.50
N VAL A 48 -10.72 5.62 -1.15
CA VAL A 48 -9.91 4.43 -1.45
C VAL A 48 -9.37 4.44 -2.88
N LEU A 49 -9.86 5.33 -3.74
CA LEU A 49 -9.44 5.41 -5.15
C LEU A 49 -7.95 5.68 -5.29
N LEU A 50 -7.39 6.58 -4.47
CA LEU A 50 -5.98 6.93 -4.49
C LEU A 50 -5.09 5.73 -4.09
N PRO A 51 -5.27 5.10 -2.92
CA PRO A 51 -4.47 3.94 -2.53
C PRO A 51 -4.67 2.74 -3.48
N LEU A 52 -5.88 2.52 -4.02
CA LEU A 52 -6.12 1.52 -5.06
C LEU A 52 -5.34 1.80 -6.34
N GLY A 53 -5.31 3.06 -6.78
CA GLY A 53 -4.53 3.48 -7.95
C GLY A 53 -3.04 3.20 -7.78
N VAL A 54 -2.49 3.45 -6.59
CA VAL A 54 -1.08 3.16 -6.28
C VAL A 54 -0.80 1.66 -6.28
N LEU A 55 -1.67 0.85 -5.66
CA LEU A 55 -1.54 -0.62 -5.71
C LEU A 55 -1.64 -1.17 -7.13
N ALA A 56 -2.54 -0.64 -7.94
CA ALA A 56 -2.69 -1.04 -9.33
C ALA A 56 -1.44 -0.68 -10.16
N ALA A 57 -0.90 0.53 -9.97
CA ALA A 57 0.34 0.95 -10.61
C ALA A 57 1.51 0.03 -10.23
N LEU A 58 1.64 -0.28 -8.93
CA LEU A 58 2.67 -1.20 -8.43
C LEU A 58 2.51 -2.60 -9.03
N THR A 59 1.27 -3.09 -9.13
CA THR A 59 0.95 -4.36 -9.78
C THR A 59 1.41 -4.37 -11.24
N ILE A 60 1.11 -3.31 -12.00
CA ILE A 60 1.53 -3.18 -13.40
C ILE A 60 3.06 -3.14 -13.50
N VAL A 61 3.75 -2.41 -12.62
CA VAL A 61 5.21 -2.33 -12.61
C VAL A 61 5.83 -3.70 -12.36
N PHE A 62 5.41 -4.40 -11.31
CA PHE A 62 5.94 -5.74 -11.01
C PHE A 62 5.56 -6.77 -12.09
N PHE A 63 4.37 -6.66 -12.66
CA PHE A 63 3.92 -7.52 -13.76
C PHE A 63 4.77 -7.31 -15.01
N LEU A 64 4.98 -6.06 -15.42
CA LEU A 64 5.83 -5.72 -16.57
C LEU A 64 7.28 -6.12 -16.34
N LEU A 65 7.82 -5.88 -15.14
CA LEU A 65 9.15 -6.35 -14.78
C LEU A 65 9.25 -7.88 -14.89
N GLY A 66 8.22 -8.60 -14.42
CA GLY A 66 8.12 -10.05 -14.55
C GLY A 66 8.08 -10.51 -16.01
N VAL A 67 7.24 -9.89 -16.84
CA VAL A 67 7.11 -10.19 -18.28
C VAL A 67 8.42 -9.92 -19.02
N VAL A 68 9.06 -8.78 -18.78
CA VAL A 68 10.35 -8.42 -19.40
C VAL A 68 11.47 -9.34 -18.94
N ARG A 69 11.44 -9.81 -17.68
CA ARG A 69 12.41 -10.80 -17.18
C ARG A 69 12.10 -12.24 -17.54
N PHE A 70 10.89 -12.53 -18.03
CA PHE A 70 10.52 -13.84 -18.51
C PHE A 70 11.25 -14.13 -19.82
N ARG A 71 12.50 -14.57 -19.69
CA ARG A 71 13.25 -15.19 -20.78
C ARG A 71 12.60 -16.56 -20.99
N ILE A 72 11.89 -16.69 -22.11
CA ILE A 72 11.38 -17.98 -22.59
C ILE A 72 12.62 -18.80 -22.99
N GLU A 73 13.09 -19.64 -22.08
CA GLU A 73 13.83 -20.86 -22.40
C GLU A 73 12.84 -22.03 -22.49
#